data_AF-A0A382LQX5-F1
#
_entry.id   AF-A0A382LQX5-F1
#
_cell.length_a   1.000
_cell.length_b   1.000
_cell.length_c   1.000
_cell.angle_alpha   90.00
_cell.angle_beta   90.00
_cell.angle_gamma   90.00
#
_symmetry.space_group_name_H-M   'P 1'
#
loop_
_entity.id
_entity.type
_entity.pdbx_description
1 polymer ?
#
loop_
_entity_poly.entity_id
_entity_poly.type
_entity_poly.pdbx_seq_one_letter_code
_entity_poly.pdbx_strand_id
1 'polypeptide(L)' 'MKKKTVKNTHVIMHELILPNDTNLLGNVLGGRVMHLMDMCAAMSASKHARTAVVTA' A
#
# COMPACT_ATOMS: atom_id res chain seq x y z
N MET A 1 -12.20 -22.20 -5.99
CA MET A 1 -11.33 -21.48 -5.02
C MET A 1 -11.94 -21.56 -3.63
N LYS A 2 -11.16 -21.89 -2.58
CA LYS A 2 -11.63 -21.68 -1.18
C LYS A 2 -11.94 -20.19 -0.99
N LYS A 3 -13.13 -19.87 -0.48
CA LYS A 3 -13.49 -18.48 -0.13
C LYS A 3 -12.50 -17.96 0.92
N LYS A 4 -11.88 -16.82 0.64
CA LYS A 4 -11.04 -16.08 1.59
C LYS A 4 -11.86 -14.96 2.19
N THR A 5 -11.70 -14.72 3.49
CA THR A 5 -12.28 -13.52 4.11
C THR A 5 -11.35 -12.33 3.91
N VAL A 6 -11.87 -11.11 4.00
CA VAL A 6 -11.07 -9.87 3.94
C VAL A 6 -9.96 -9.89 5.00
N LYS A 7 -10.23 -10.43 6.19
CA LYS A 7 -9.27 -10.54 7.29
C LYS A 7 -8.02 -11.35 6.90
N ASN A 8 -8.17 -12.39 6.07
CA ASN A 8 -7.05 -13.24 5.65
C ASN A 8 -6.02 -12.49 4.79
N THR A 9 -6.41 -11.38 4.17
CA THR A 9 -5.57 -10.63 3.22
C THR A 9 -5.36 -9.18 3.66
N HIS A 10 -5.74 -8.84 4.89
CA HIS A 10 -5.49 -7.52 5.45
C HIS A 10 -3.98 -7.29 5.61
N VAL A 11 -3.52 -6.11 5.23
CA VAL A 11 -2.12 -5.69 5.30
C VAL A 11 -2.09 -4.32 5.95
N ILE A 12 -1.16 -4.14 6.90
CA ILE A 12 -0.88 -2.88 7.56
C ILE A 12 0.60 -2.59 7.30
N MET A 13 0.88 -1.37 6.87
CA MET A 13 2.24 -0.89 6.64
C MET A 13 2.43 0.38 7.49
N HIS A 14 3.57 0.44 8.19
CA HIS A 14 3.98 1.59 8.97
C HIS A 14 5.24 2.15 8.33
N GLU A 15 5.22 3.43 7.98
CA GLU A 15 6.35 4.14 7.38
C GLU A 15 6.55 5.46 8.12
N LEU A 16 7.81 5.78 8.44
CA LEU A 16 8.18 7.07 9.01
C LEU A 16 8.34 8.07 7.86
N ILE A 17 7.67 9.22 7.98
CA ILE A 17 7.86 10.33 7.04
C ILE A 17 9.14 11.07 7.37
N LEU A 18 10.03 11.16 6.38
CA LEU A 18 11.28 11.92 6.47
C LEU A 18 11.12 13.33 5.86
N PRO A 19 12.02 14.28 6.18
CA PRO A 19 11.95 15.63 5.59
C PRO A 19 11.98 15.67 4.05
N ASN A 20 12.61 14.69 3.39
CA ASN A 20 12.61 14.61 1.93
C ASN A 20 11.26 14.18 1.34
N ASP A 21 10.37 13.60 2.15
CA ASP A 21 9.03 13.20 1.75
C ASP A 21 8.01 14.34 1.89
N THR A 22 8.44 15.51 2.37
CA THR A 22 7.56 16.65 2.61
C THR A 22 7.86 17.81 1.66
N ASN A 23 6.89 18.70 1.50
CA ASN A 23 7.08 19.99 0.85
C ASN A 23 7.65 21.03 1.82
N LEU A 24 7.92 22.24 1.33
CA LEU A 24 8.47 23.35 2.12
C LEU A 24 7.61 23.76 3.34
N LEU A 25 6.33 23.38 3.37
CA LEU A 25 5.42 23.64 4.49
C LEU A 25 5.39 22.49 5.51
N GLY A 26 6.19 21.43 5.31
CA GLY A 26 6.22 20.25 6.17
C GLY A 26 5.11 19.23 5.91
N ASN A 27 4.30 19.40 4.86
CA ASN A 27 3.25 18.46 4.50
C ASN A 27 3.81 17.34 3.63
N VAL A 28 3.40 16.09 3.87
CA VAL A 28 3.78 14.95 3.03
C VAL A 28 3.37 15.19 1.59
N LEU A 29 4.28 14.92 0.65
CA LEU A 29 4.01 14.95 -0.77
C LEU A 29 2.94 13.90 -1.12
N GLY A 30 1.88 14.30 -1.81
CA GLY A 30 0.79 13.39 -2.18
C GLY A 30 1.27 12.17 -2.97
N GLY A 31 2.29 12.34 -3.84
CA GLY A 31 2.92 11.23 -4.55
C GLY A 31 3.50 10.14 -3.64
N ARG A 32 4.09 10.53 -2.50
CA ARG A 32 4.62 9.58 -1.51
C ARG A 32 3.49 8.78 -0.86
N VAL A 33 2.38 9.44 -0.51
CA VAL A 33 1.20 8.77 0.05
C VAL A 33 0.60 7.78 -0.95
N MET A 34 0.43 8.20 -2.21
CA MET A 34 -0.11 7.34 -3.27
C MET A 34 0.79 6.13 -3.53
N HIS A 35 2.11 6.31 -3.54
CA HIS A 35 3.06 5.21 -3.69
C HIS A 35 2.97 4.19 -2.54
N LEU A 36 2.91 4.66 -1.29
CA LEU A 36 2.73 3.78 -0.12
C LEU A 36 1.39 3.04 -0.16
N MET A 37 0.33 3.71 -0.62
CA MET A 37 -0.99 3.10 -0.81
C MET A 37 -0.95 1.98 -1.86
N ASP A 38 -0.36 2.25 -3.03
CA ASP A 38 -0.26 1.27 -4.12
C ASP A 38 0.52 0.03 -3.69
N MET A 39 1.65 0.20 -2.97
CA MET A 39 2.39 -0.92 -2.41
C MET A 39 1.57 -1.76 -1.43
N CYS A 40 0.84 -1.12 -0.51
CA CYS A 40 0.00 -1.83 0.45
C CYS A 40 -1.14 -2.60 -0.23
N ALA A 41 -1.77 -1.98 -1.24
CA ALA A 41 -2.81 -2.60 -2.05
C ALA A 41 -2.27 -3.79 -2.84
N ALA A 42 -1.11 -3.66 -3.49
CA ALA A 42 -0.46 -4.73 -4.23
C ALA A 42 -0.13 -5.93 -3.33
N MET A 43 0.33 -5.70 -2.09
CA MET A 43 0.55 -6.77 -1.11
C MET A 43 -0.75 -7.50 -0.73
N SER A 44 -1.83 -6.75 -0.48
CA SER A 44 -3.13 -7.32 -0.15
C SER A 44 -3.71 -8.14 -1.32
N ALA A 45 -3.67 -7.58 -2.53
CA ALA A 45 -4.12 -8.23 -3.76
C ALA A 45 -3.30 -9.50 -4.05
N SER A 46 -1.97 -9.44 -3.91
CA SER A 46 -1.08 -10.60 -4.06
C SER A 46 -1.42 -11.72 -3.08
N LYS A 47 -1.67 -11.40 -1.79
CA LYS A 47 -2.14 -12.39 -0.80
C LYS A 47 -3.49 -12.99 -1.18
N HIS A 48 -4.39 -12.20 -1.76
CA HIS A 48 -5.70 -12.67 -2.19
C HIS A 48 -5.61 -13.56 -3.44
N ALA A 49 -4.88 -13.15 -4.46
CA ALA A 49 -4.80 -13.81 -5.75
C ALA A 49 -3.80 -15.00 -5.75
N ARG A 50 -2.74 -14.95 -4.94
CA ARG A 50 -1.60 -15.90 -4.94
C ARG A 50 -0.95 -16.04 -6.33
N THR A 51 -0.86 -14.93 -7.03
CA THR A 51 -0.19 -14.79 -8.33
C THR A 51 0.28 -13.34 -8.47
N ALA A 52 1.05 -13.04 -9.51
CA ALA A 52 1.40 -11.67 -9.86
C ALA A 52 0.12 -10.86 -10.18
N VAL A 53 0.05 -9.65 -9.66
CA VAL A 53 -1.06 -8.71 -9.84
C VAL A 53 -0.54 -7.40 -10.40
N VAL A 54 -1.42 -6.65 -11.06
CA VAL A 54 -1.14 -5.33 -11.62
C VAL A 54 -2.22 -4.36 -11.17
N THR A 55 -1.85 -3.10 -11.03
CA THR A 55 -2.81 -1.99 -10.90
C THR A 55 -3.34 -1.68 -12.30
N ALA A 56 -4.66 -1.74 -12.49
CA ALA A 56 -5.33 -1.66 -13.79
C ALA A 56 -5.58 -0.22 -14.27
#